data_AF-A0A969NKP5-F1
#
_entry.id   AF-A0A969NKP5-F1
#
_cell.length_a   1.000
_cell.length_b   1.000
_cell.length_c   1.000
_cell.angle_alpha   90.00
_cell.angle_beta   90.00
_cell.angle_gamma   90.00
#
_symmetry.space_group_name_H-M   'P 1'
#
loop_
_entity.id
_entity.type
_entity.pdbx_description
1 polymer ?
#
loop_
_entity_poly.entity_id
_entity_poly.type
_entity_poly.pdbx_seq_one_letter_code
_entity_poly.pdbx_strand_id
1 'polypeptide(L)'
;DKQGGTEPDESYCIETDKEFPDLAIEVVVTSGSINKLAVYKKLSVKEVWFWQNNQFYIHHLRGDEYKEILISELLPNLNLTLLSQYVTRSDTLEAILEFRNQIRQSLIKSTND
;
A
#
# COMPACT_ATOMS: atom_id res chain seq x y z
N ASP A 1 10.88 23.77 -17.79
CA ASP A 1 9.56 23.18 -17.51
C ASP A 1 9.66 21.66 -17.46
N LYS A 2 9.59 21.07 -16.27
CA LYS A 2 9.46 19.62 -16.09
C LYS A 2 8.13 19.37 -15.39
N GLN A 3 7.10 19.08 -16.19
CA GLN A 3 5.90 18.42 -15.70
C GLN A 3 6.35 17.08 -15.11
N GLY A 4 6.38 17.00 -13.78
CA GLY A 4 6.81 15.84 -13.03
C GLY A 4 5.79 15.55 -11.95
N GLY A 5 4.54 15.35 -12.34
CA GLY A 5 3.62 14.60 -11.50
C GLY A 5 4.11 13.16 -11.53
N THR A 6 4.63 12.66 -10.41
CA THR A 6 4.83 11.22 -10.27
C THR A 6 3.43 10.63 -10.08
N GLU A 7 2.93 9.97 -11.12
CA GLU A 7 1.74 9.14 -10.98
C GLU A 7 2.17 7.84 -10.26
N PRO A 8 1.48 7.45 -9.17
CA PRO A 8 1.73 6.17 -8.53
C PRO A 8 1.36 5.02 -9.47
N ASP A 9 1.98 3.85 -9.29
CA ASP A 9 1.56 2.65 -10.03
C ASP A 9 0.11 2.28 -9.69
N GLU A 10 -0.29 2.46 -8.42
CA GLU A 10 -1.68 2.36 -7.97
C GLU A 10 -1.98 3.36 -6.84
N SER A 11 -3.22 3.85 -6.76
CA SER A 11 -3.64 4.73 -5.65
C SER A 11 -5.10 4.63 -5.29
N TYR A 12 -5.41 4.93 -4.03
CA TYR A 12 -6.74 4.79 -3.46
C TYR A 12 -7.10 5.99 -2.56
N CYS A 13 -8.30 6.54 -2.79
CA CYS A 13 -8.98 7.39 -1.83
C CYS A 13 -9.84 6.50 -0.92
N ILE A 14 -9.66 6.63 0.39
CA ILE A 14 -10.34 5.80 1.39
C ILE A 14 -11.49 6.61 1.98
N GLU A 15 -12.66 5.96 2.09
CA GLU A 15 -13.96 6.48 2.55
C GLU A 15 -14.63 7.51 1.63
N THR A 16 -13.86 8.44 1.06
CA THR A 16 -14.39 9.56 0.26
C THR A 16 -13.44 9.89 -0.88
N ASP A 17 -13.98 10.36 -2.00
CA ASP A 17 -13.18 10.87 -3.13
C ASP A 17 -12.50 12.19 -2.76
N LYS A 18 -11.22 12.32 -3.13
CA LYS A 18 -10.34 13.45 -2.79
C LYS A 18 -9.50 13.82 -4.00
N GLU A 19 -8.95 15.04 -3.99
CA GLU A 19 -8.00 15.49 -5.02
C GLU A 19 -6.68 14.71 -4.98
N PHE A 20 -6.24 14.31 -3.78
CA PHE A 20 -5.05 13.49 -3.57
C PHE A 20 -5.40 12.22 -2.80
N PRO A 21 -4.78 11.08 -3.14
CA PRO A 21 -5.11 9.80 -2.52
C PRO A 21 -4.64 9.74 -1.06
N ASP A 22 -5.30 8.90 -0.26
CA ASP A 22 -4.80 8.56 1.08
C ASP A 22 -3.65 7.56 0.99
N LEU A 23 -3.71 6.64 0.01
CA LEU A 23 -2.75 5.57 -0.20
C LEU A 23 -2.20 5.61 -1.63
N ALA A 24 -0.87 5.58 -1.75
CA ALA A 24 -0.16 5.34 -3.01
C ALA A 24 0.67 4.06 -2.92
N ILE A 25 0.75 3.29 -4.01
CA ILE A 25 1.55 2.06 -4.11
C ILE A 25 2.53 2.19 -5.27
N GLU A 26 3.75 1.73 -5.04
CA GLU A 26 4.90 1.88 -5.92
C GLU A 26 5.63 0.54 -6.08
N VAL A 27 5.76 0.05 -7.31
CA VAL A 27 6.48 -1.19 -7.65
C VAL A 27 7.93 -0.85 -7.94
N VAL A 28 8.81 -1.13 -6.99
CA VAL A 28 10.23 -0.77 -7.09
C VAL A 28 11.01 -1.90 -7.74
N VAL A 29 11.32 -1.75 -9.02
CA VAL A 29 12.19 -2.67 -9.78
C VAL A 29 13.67 -2.23 -9.74
N THR A 30 13.93 -0.93 -9.57
CA THR A 30 15.29 -0.36 -9.47
C THR A 30 15.36 0.64 -8.32
N SER A 31 16.52 0.75 -7.65
CA SER A 31 16.72 1.44 -6.36
C SER A 31 16.56 2.97 -6.35
N GLY A 32 15.95 3.57 -7.38
CA GLY A 32 15.75 5.02 -7.52
C GLY A 32 14.57 5.63 -6.76
N SER A 33 13.93 4.87 -5.86
CA SER A 33 12.62 5.18 -5.23
C SER A 33 12.63 6.31 -4.19
N ILE A 34 13.80 6.72 -3.68
CA ILE A 34 13.91 7.72 -2.59
C ILE A 34 13.37 9.12 -2.99
N ASN A 35 13.38 9.48 -4.27
CA ASN A 35 12.91 10.79 -4.73
C ASN A 35 11.36 10.92 -4.69
N LYS A 36 10.61 9.82 -4.65
CA LYS A 36 9.14 9.82 -4.75
C LYS A 36 8.46 10.29 -3.46
N LEU A 37 9.01 9.94 -2.29
CA LEU A 37 8.45 10.36 -0.99
C LEU A 37 8.40 11.88 -0.83
N ALA A 38 9.36 12.62 -1.40
CA ALA A 38 9.35 14.08 -1.35
C ALA A 38 8.17 14.69 -2.14
N VAL A 39 7.73 14.03 -3.22
CA VAL A 39 6.55 14.44 -4.00
C VAL A 39 5.28 14.12 -3.21
N TYR A 40 5.13 12.87 -2.74
CA TYR A 40 3.95 12.44 -1.98
C TYR A 40 3.74 13.24 -0.69
N LYS A 41 4.82 13.68 -0.04
CA LYS A 41 4.74 14.58 1.11
C LYS A 41 4.06 15.90 0.76
N LYS A 42 4.40 16.51 -0.39
CA LYS A 42 3.80 17.80 -0.81
C LYS A 42 2.31 17.66 -1.12
N LEU A 43 1.88 16.45 -1.49
CA LEU A 43 0.50 16.09 -1.76
C LEU A 43 -0.24 15.57 -0.51
N SER A 44 0.44 15.52 0.64
CA SER A 44 -0.11 15.04 1.91
C SER A 44 -0.69 13.62 1.85
N VAL A 45 -0.12 12.75 1.01
CA VAL A 45 -0.52 11.33 0.94
C VAL A 45 -0.18 10.64 2.26
N LYS A 46 -1.18 10.09 2.95
CA LYS A 46 -1.02 9.55 4.30
C LYS A 46 -0.09 8.34 4.35
N GLU A 47 -0.26 7.39 3.42
CA GLU A 47 0.61 6.23 3.31
C GLU A 47 1.13 6.03 1.88
N VAL A 48 2.40 5.65 1.78
CA VAL A 48 3.04 5.23 0.53
C VAL A 48 3.64 3.84 0.75
N TRP A 49 3.22 2.88 -0.06
CA TRP A 49 3.69 1.50 0.03
C TRP A 49 4.63 1.18 -1.11
N PHE A 50 5.84 0.72 -0.79
CA PHE A 50 6.76 0.20 -1.79
C PHE A 50 6.68 -1.32 -1.82
N TRP A 51 6.35 -1.86 -2.98
CA TRP A 51 6.52 -3.27 -3.28
C TRP A 51 7.93 -3.51 -3.83
N GLN A 52 8.77 -4.17 -3.05
CA GLN A 52 10.15 -4.47 -3.43
C GLN A 52 10.57 -5.83 -2.86
N ASN A 53 11.30 -6.64 -3.63
CA ASN A 53 11.82 -7.94 -3.19
C ASN A 53 10.74 -8.84 -2.55
N ASN A 54 9.54 -8.85 -3.16
CA ASN A 54 8.39 -9.64 -2.71
C ASN A 54 7.84 -9.23 -1.32
N GLN A 55 8.11 -8.00 -0.89
CA GLN A 55 7.67 -7.45 0.39
C GLN A 55 7.07 -6.05 0.22
N PHE A 56 6.15 -5.70 1.12
CA PHE A 56 5.62 -4.35 1.25
C PHE A 56 6.38 -3.59 2.33
N TYR A 57 6.85 -2.40 2.00
CA TYR A 57 7.40 -1.42 2.94
C TYR A 57 6.44 -0.25 3.03
N ILE A 58 5.91 0.02 4.22
CA ILE A 58 4.87 1.04 4.43
C ILE A 58 5.51 2.28 5.00
N HIS A 59 5.33 3.41 4.35
CA HIS A 59 5.73 4.71 4.88
C HIS A 59 4.49 5.53 5.19
N HIS A 60 4.36 5.95 6.45
CA HIS A 60 3.27 6.79 6.92
C HIS A 60 3.75 8.22 7.20
N LEU A 61 3.00 9.21 6.71
CA LEU A 61 3.30 10.63 6.89
C LEU A 61 2.96 11.09 8.32
N ARG A 62 3.98 11.44 9.10
CA ARG A 62 3.85 11.97 10.46
C ARG A 62 4.36 13.40 10.50
N GLY A 63 3.43 14.36 10.48
CA GLY A 63 3.80 15.76 10.29
C GLY A 63 4.46 15.93 8.92
N ASP A 64 5.72 16.35 8.90
CA ASP A 64 6.47 16.62 7.66
C ASP A 64 7.48 15.52 7.27
N GLU A 65 7.37 14.32 7.86
CA GLU A 65 8.28 13.21 7.59
C GLU A 65 7.54 11.88 7.44
N TYR A 66 8.01 11.08 6.48
CA TYR A 66 7.58 9.70 6.34
C TYR A 66 8.34 8.80 7.32
N LYS A 67 7.61 7.98 8.06
CA LYS A 67 8.17 6.95 8.94
C LYS A 67 7.74 5.59 8.45
N GLU A 68 8.68 4.64 8.44
CA GLU A 68 8.35 3.26 8.14
C GLU A 68 7.54 2.65 9.29
N ILE A 69 6.45 1.96 8.94
CA ILE A 69 5.59 1.25 9.89
C ILE A 69 5.36 -0.19 9.43
N LEU A 70 5.05 -1.07 10.37
CA LEU A 70 4.87 -2.51 10.08
C LEU A 70 3.44 -2.87 9.65
N ILE A 71 2.45 -2.12 10.13
CA ILE A 71 1.03 -2.38 9.91
C ILE A 71 0.43 -1.08 9.37
N SER A 72 -0.35 -1.17 8.29
CA SER A 72 -1.05 0.01 7.75
C SER A 72 -2.04 0.54 8.77
N GLU A 73 -2.07 1.86 8.96
CA GLU A 73 -3.09 2.51 9.77
C GLU A 73 -4.34 2.85 8.96
N LEU A 74 -4.19 2.98 7.63
CA LEU A 74 -5.32 3.12 6.73
C LEU A 74 -6.11 1.81 6.57
N LEU A 75 -5.43 0.68 6.59
CA LEU A 75 -6.00 -0.66 6.42
C LEU A 75 -5.50 -1.61 7.52
N PRO A 76 -5.87 -1.38 8.80
CA PRO A 76 -5.32 -2.11 9.95
C PRO A 76 -5.66 -3.60 9.95
N ASN A 77 -6.74 -3.98 9.27
CA ASN A 77 -7.18 -5.36 9.14
C ASN A 77 -6.57 -6.09 7.94
N LEU A 78 -5.74 -5.42 7.13
CA LEU A 78 -5.09 -6.01 5.97
C LEU A 78 -3.75 -6.62 6.37
N ASN A 79 -3.66 -7.95 6.29
CA ASN A 79 -2.39 -8.64 6.47
C ASN A 79 -1.54 -8.55 5.20
N LEU A 80 -0.59 -7.62 5.18
CA LEU A 80 0.29 -7.38 4.03
C LEU A 80 1.30 -8.50 3.77
N THR A 81 1.70 -9.23 4.81
CA THR A 81 2.52 -10.43 4.67
C THR A 81 1.75 -11.55 3.97
N LEU A 82 0.45 -11.67 4.22
CA LEU A 82 -0.40 -12.59 3.49
C LEU A 82 -0.58 -12.11 2.05
N LEU A 83 -0.89 -10.82 1.85
CA LEU A 83 -1.06 -10.25 0.50
C LEU A 83 0.17 -10.49 -0.38
N SER A 84 1.39 -10.34 0.17
CA SER A 84 2.62 -10.54 -0.59
C SER A 84 2.76 -11.95 -1.16
N GLN A 85 2.22 -12.98 -0.49
CA GLN A 85 2.24 -14.37 -0.94
C GLN A 85 1.30 -14.62 -2.13
N TYR A 86 0.30 -13.75 -2.32
CA TYR A 86 -0.71 -13.88 -3.37
C TYR A 86 -0.39 -13.03 -4.60
N VAL A 87 0.21 -11.85 -4.41
CA VAL A 87 0.57 -10.92 -5.50
C VAL A 87 1.54 -11.55 -6.51
N THR A 88 2.36 -12.52 -6.09
CA THR A 88 3.39 -13.14 -6.94
C THR A 88 2.97 -14.44 -7.61
N ARG A 89 1.72 -14.87 -7.41
CA ARG A 89 1.22 -16.14 -7.98
C ARG A 89 0.91 -15.99 -9.46
N SER A 90 1.21 -17.03 -10.22
CA SER A 90 0.99 -17.07 -11.68
C SER A 90 -0.50 -17.17 -12.05
N ASP A 91 -1.31 -17.86 -11.23
CA ASP A 91 -2.77 -17.90 -11.41
C ASP A 91 -3.43 -16.78 -10.60
N THR A 92 -3.74 -15.68 -11.29
CA THR A 92 -4.36 -14.51 -10.68
C THR A 92 -5.76 -14.81 -10.14
N LEU A 93 -6.55 -15.65 -10.82
CA LEU A 93 -7.92 -15.93 -10.41
C LEU A 93 -7.93 -16.74 -9.11
N GLU A 94 -7.15 -17.82 -9.07
CA GLU A 94 -7.01 -18.65 -7.88
C GLU A 94 -6.47 -17.83 -6.70
N ALA A 95 -5.46 -16.98 -6.95
CA ALA A 95 -4.88 -16.11 -5.92
C ALA A 95 -5.93 -15.16 -5.30
N ILE A 96 -6.76 -14.52 -6.13
CA ILE A 96 -7.82 -13.62 -5.66
C ILE A 96 -8.86 -14.39 -4.82
N LEU A 97 -9.28 -15.58 -5.28
CA LEU A 97 -10.29 -16.38 -4.59
C LEU A 97 -9.80 -16.86 -3.23
N GLU A 98 -8.60 -17.42 -3.17
CA GLU A 98 -8.00 -17.86 -1.93
C GLU A 98 -7.74 -16.71 -0.95
N PHE A 99 -7.19 -15.59 -1.43
CA PHE A 99 -6.92 -14.43 -0.60
C PHE A 99 -8.21 -13.88 0.04
N ARG A 100 -9.28 -13.76 -0.73
CA ARG A 100 -10.60 -13.35 -0.22
C ARG A 100 -11.12 -14.31 0.85
N ASN A 101 -10.94 -15.61 0.66
CA ASN A 101 -11.33 -16.61 1.66
C ASN A 101 -10.53 -16.47 2.96
N GLN A 102 -9.22 -16.26 2.87
CA GLN A 102 -8.35 -16.06 4.03
C GLN A 102 -8.69 -14.79 4.83
N ILE A 103 -8.96 -13.67 4.14
CA ILE A 103 -9.40 -12.44 4.80
C ILE A 103 -10.72 -12.67 5.55
N ARG A 104 -11.72 -13.29 4.89
CA ARG A 104 -13.01 -13.56 5.54
C ARG A 104 -12.86 -14.40 6.81
N GLN A 105 -12.04 -15.45 6.78
CA GLN A 105 -11.80 -16.29 7.94
C GLN A 105 -11.07 -15.53 9.07
N SER A 106 -10.15 -14.65 8.71
CA SER A 106 -9.39 -13.83 9.68
C SER A 106 -10.29 -12.80 10.37
N LEU A 107 -11.21 -12.16 9.63
CA LEU A 107 -12.20 -11.23 10.18
C LEU A 107 -13.18 -11.92 11.13
N ILE A 108 -13.66 -13.12 10.79
CA ILE A 108 -14.59 -13.88 11.64
C ILE A 108 -13.92 -14.31 12.97
N LYS A 109 -12.64 -14.68 12.94
CA LYS A 109 -11.89 -15.02 14.16
C LYS A 109 -11.71 -13.81 15.07
N SER A 110 -11.39 -12.63 14.50
CA SER A 110 -11.19 -11.41 15.27
C SER A 110 -12.47 -10.86 15.94
N THR A 111 -13.66 -11.30 15.53
CA THR A 111 -14.95 -10.89 16.13
C THR A 111 -15.47 -11.85 17.20
N ASN A 112 -14.83 -13.01 17.37
CA ASN A 112 -15.25 -14.03 18.34
C ASN A 112 -14.35 -14.11 19.59
N ASP A 113 -13.34 -13.23 19.69
CA ASP A 113 -12.55 -12.96 20.89
C ASP A 113 -12.95 -11.60 21.48
#